data_AF-A0A522XPA9-F1
#
_entry.id   AF-A0A522XPA9-F1
#
_cell.length_a   1.000
_cell.length_b   1.000
_cell.length_c   1.000
_cell.angle_alpha   90.00
_cell.angle_beta   90.00
_cell.angle_gamma   90.00
#
_symmetry.space_group_name_H-M   'P 1'
#
loop_
_entity.id
_entity.type
_entity.pdbx_description
1 polymer ?
#
loop_
_entity_poly.entity_id
_entity_poly.type
_entity_poly.pdbx_seq_one_letter_code
_entity_poly.pdbx_strand_id
1 'polypeptide(L)'
;MYEESANNFLELSSHQRLQIIFRLLERKSKIGMMAKDLDSTNQEVHRNFTRLEDGGFITKDKDGYYSLTTYGKTICSQVPSIVFLSQNRKYFEDHDFGDIPAKFIMRIGQLSAGEHLKGISHTLEQWKSIYKNANQYIYETVSEIPLDKIEPLVRRVKKGINYHYVLSESAVIPKGRKSLLKELEFDGLIEDGLVERKMKKTVQVVVVLNEREASVAFPNIDGESDITELFYSDDPMFHEWCLDYFRYCWYGSDVFRESKIKE
;
A
#
# COMPACT_ATOMS: atom_id res chain seq x y z
N MET A 1 21.67 -2.84 -25.03
CA MET A 1 21.09 -2.19 -23.83
C MET A 1 20.24 -3.15 -23.00
N TYR A 2 19.42 -4.03 -23.60
CA TYR A 2 18.50 -4.89 -22.84
C TYR A 2 18.99 -6.31 -22.53
N GLU A 3 20.16 -6.71 -23.04
CA GLU A 3 20.65 -8.10 -22.95
C GLU A 3 20.94 -8.56 -21.51
N GLU A 4 21.67 -7.76 -20.73
CA GLU A 4 21.92 -8.05 -19.32
C GLU A 4 20.63 -8.08 -18.50
N SER A 5 19.72 -7.12 -18.74
CA SER A 5 18.40 -7.10 -18.09
C SER A 5 17.56 -8.32 -18.46
N ALA A 6 17.57 -8.76 -19.72
CA ALA A 6 16.88 -9.96 -20.17
C ALA A 6 17.40 -11.21 -19.46
N ASN A 7 18.72 -11.31 -19.29
CA ASN A 7 19.34 -12.40 -18.53
C ASN A 7 18.88 -12.38 -17.06
N ASN A 8 18.77 -11.21 -16.42
CA ASN A 8 18.20 -11.12 -15.07
C ASN A 8 16.75 -11.61 -15.01
N PHE A 9 15.91 -11.25 -15.97
CA PHE A 9 14.53 -11.75 -16.04
C PHE A 9 14.50 -13.27 -16.19
N LEU A 10 15.39 -13.85 -17.00
CA LEU A 10 15.52 -15.31 -17.10
C LEU A 10 15.91 -15.93 -15.76
N GLU A 11 16.84 -15.34 -15.02
CA GLU A 11 17.20 -15.83 -13.69
C GLU A 11 16.05 -15.73 -12.68
N LEU A 12 15.30 -14.63 -12.70
CA LEU A 12 14.17 -14.42 -11.80
C LEU A 12 12.87 -15.13 -12.23
N SER A 13 12.82 -15.71 -13.43
CA SER A 13 11.62 -16.40 -13.95
C SER A 13 11.31 -17.74 -13.27
N SER A 14 12.24 -18.31 -12.51
CA SER A 14 12.05 -19.60 -11.83
C SER A 14 11.44 -19.39 -10.45
N HIS A 15 10.28 -20.01 -10.20
CA HIS A 15 9.60 -20.00 -8.90
C HIS A 15 10.56 -20.41 -7.75
N GLN A 16 11.30 -21.50 -7.93
CA GLN A 16 12.20 -22.00 -6.90
C GLN A 16 13.42 -21.08 -6.69
N ARG A 17 13.92 -20.41 -7.74
CA ARG A 17 14.99 -19.39 -7.57
C ARG A 17 14.49 -18.18 -6.79
N LEU A 18 13.26 -17.73 -7.04
CA LEU A 18 12.65 -16.67 -6.25
C LEU A 18 12.53 -17.09 -4.78
N GLN A 19 12.03 -18.30 -4.50
CA GLN A 19 11.97 -18.82 -3.13
C GLN A 19 13.35 -18.84 -2.45
N ILE A 20 14.40 -19.30 -3.15
CA ILE A 20 15.78 -19.29 -2.65
C ILE A 20 16.23 -17.86 -2.33
N ILE A 21 16.02 -16.93 -3.26
CA ILE A 21 16.39 -15.51 -3.10
C ILE A 21 15.72 -14.92 -1.85
N PHE A 22 14.40 -15.08 -1.71
CA PHE A 22 13.65 -14.52 -0.58
C PHE A 22 14.07 -15.14 0.76
N ARG A 23 14.37 -16.44 0.80
CA ARG A 23 14.96 -17.07 2.01
C ARG A 23 16.35 -16.54 2.33
N LEU A 24 17.16 -16.25 1.30
CA LEU A 24 18.50 -15.68 1.46
C LEU A 24 18.50 -14.19 1.84
N LEU A 25 17.38 -13.47 1.62
CA LEU A 25 17.17 -12.13 2.18
C LEU A 25 17.04 -12.18 3.71
N GLU A 26 16.37 -13.20 4.24
CA GLU A 26 16.18 -13.40 5.68
C GLU A 26 17.45 -13.93 6.36
N ARG A 27 18.10 -14.96 5.78
CA ARG A 27 19.25 -15.63 6.38
C ARG A 27 20.15 -16.31 5.34
N LYS A 28 21.47 -16.35 5.62
CA LYS A 28 22.40 -17.18 4.84
C LYS A 28 22.08 -18.67 5.00
N SER A 29 22.30 -19.48 3.96
CA SER A 29 21.91 -20.90 3.96
C SER A 29 22.89 -21.79 3.18
N LYS A 30 22.97 -23.08 3.55
CA LYS A 30 23.67 -24.12 2.78
C LYS A 30 22.66 -24.84 1.89
N ILE A 31 23.13 -25.49 0.81
CA ILE A 31 22.29 -26.26 -0.13
C ILE A 31 21.37 -27.25 0.62
N GLY A 32 21.93 -28.05 1.53
CA GLY A 32 21.15 -29.05 2.28
C GLY A 32 20.08 -28.45 3.20
N MET A 33 20.35 -27.27 3.77
CA MET A 33 19.37 -26.56 4.60
C MET A 33 18.26 -25.98 3.73
N MET A 34 18.62 -25.36 2.61
CA MET A 34 17.65 -24.80 1.66
C MET A 34 16.78 -25.89 1.01
N ALA A 35 17.36 -27.04 0.65
CA ALA A 35 16.62 -28.18 0.13
C ALA A 35 15.56 -28.67 1.12
N LYS A 36 15.90 -28.73 2.41
CA LYS A 36 14.94 -29.05 3.48
C LYS A 36 13.88 -27.95 3.64
N ASP A 37 14.27 -26.68 3.61
CA ASP A 37 13.36 -25.53 3.77
C ASP A 37 12.34 -25.43 2.61
N LEU A 38 12.70 -25.90 1.42
CA LEU A 38 11.88 -25.84 0.21
C LEU A 38 11.22 -27.17 -0.16
N ASP A 39 11.38 -28.22 0.65
CA ASP A 39 10.95 -29.60 0.33
C ASP A 39 11.39 -30.04 -1.08
N SER A 40 12.66 -29.82 -1.40
CA SER A 40 13.29 -30.09 -2.70
C SER A 40 14.53 -30.97 -2.55
N THR A 41 15.05 -31.48 -3.66
CA THR A 41 16.27 -32.29 -3.67
C THR A 41 17.52 -31.42 -3.63
N ASN A 42 18.59 -31.93 -3.00
CA ASN A 42 19.90 -31.27 -3.00
C ASN A 42 20.42 -30.99 -4.42
N GLN A 43 20.15 -31.88 -5.37
CA GLN A 43 20.59 -31.70 -6.77
C GLN A 43 19.88 -30.53 -7.44
N GLU A 44 18.57 -30.41 -7.23
CA GLU A 44 17.78 -29.32 -7.79
C GLU A 44 18.18 -27.96 -7.18
N VAL A 45 18.30 -27.90 -5.85
CA VAL A 45 18.78 -26.69 -5.17
C VAL A 45 20.19 -26.34 -5.60
N HIS A 46 21.10 -27.32 -5.71
CA HIS A 46 22.46 -27.08 -6.20
C HIS A 46 22.45 -26.43 -7.59
N ARG A 47 21.67 -26.96 -8.53
CA ARG A 47 21.51 -26.39 -9.87
C ARG A 47 21.04 -24.94 -9.83
N ASN A 48 20.06 -24.61 -9.00
CA ASN A 48 19.56 -23.25 -8.87
C ASN A 48 20.58 -22.30 -8.22
N PHE A 49 21.33 -22.79 -7.22
CA PHE A 49 22.40 -22.03 -6.59
C PHE A 49 23.51 -21.70 -7.58
N THR A 50 23.96 -22.67 -8.37
CA THR A 50 24.98 -22.44 -9.42
C THR A 50 24.52 -21.36 -10.39
N ARG A 51 23.27 -21.40 -10.89
CA ARG A 51 22.77 -20.37 -11.80
C ARG A 51 22.70 -18.98 -11.18
N LEU A 52 22.25 -18.90 -9.92
CA LEU A 52 22.20 -17.63 -9.18
C LEU A 52 23.61 -17.09 -8.87
N GLU A 53 24.59 -17.97 -8.63
CA GLU A 53 25.99 -17.62 -8.39
C GLU A 53 26.65 -17.14 -9.70
N ASP A 54 26.46 -17.87 -10.80
CA ASP A 54 26.94 -17.49 -12.14
C ASP A 54 26.36 -16.15 -12.61
N GLY A 55 25.08 -15.89 -12.28
CA GLY A 55 24.41 -14.62 -12.54
C GLY A 55 24.78 -13.50 -11.55
N GLY A 56 25.64 -13.76 -10.56
CA GLY A 56 26.11 -12.76 -9.59
C GLY A 56 25.09 -12.37 -8.51
N PHE A 57 23.98 -13.09 -8.37
CA PHE A 57 22.94 -12.81 -7.36
C PHE A 57 23.36 -13.28 -5.96
N ILE A 58 24.05 -14.42 -5.88
CA ILE A 58 24.50 -15.00 -4.61
C ILE A 58 26.01 -15.23 -4.61
N THR A 59 26.58 -15.39 -3.43
CA THR A 59 27.99 -15.74 -3.25
C THR A 59 28.16 -16.70 -2.08
N LYS A 60 29.18 -17.57 -2.16
CA LYS A 60 29.52 -18.57 -1.16
C LYS A 60 30.67 -18.12 -0.25
N ASP A 61 30.49 -18.26 1.06
CA ASP A 61 31.54 -18.03 2.05
C ASP A 61 32.45 -19.27 2.24
N LYS A 62 33.54 -19.10 3.00
CA LYS A 62 34.52 -20.16 3.27
C LYS A 62 33.92 -21.36 4.03
N ASP A 63 32.85 -21.13 4.78
CA ASP A 63 32.14 -22.16 5.55
C ASP A 63 31.06 -22.88 4.72
N GLY A 64 30.91 -22.47 3.46
CA GLY A 64 29.99 -23.03 2.48
C GLY A 64 28.55 -22.51 2.58
N TYR A 65 28.31 -21.42 3.31
CA TYR A 65 27.03 -20.73 3.28
C TYR A 65 26.94 -19.79 2.09
N TYR A 66 25.75 -19.74 1.51
CA TYR A 66 25.40 -18.78 0.47
C TYR A 66 24.63 -17.61 1.07
N SER A 67 24.87 -16.42 0.53
CA SER A 67 24.13 -15.20 0.83
C SER A 67 23.98 -14.35 -0.43
N LEU A 68 23.03 -13.42 -0.45
CA LEU A 68 22.88 -12.50 -1.57
C LEU A 68 24.04 -11.51 -1.64
N THR A 69 24.53 -11.26 -2.86
CA THR A 69 25.45 -10.15 -3.14
C THR A 69 24.70 -8.81 -3.01
N THR A 70 25.42 -7.68 -3.01
CA THR A 70 24.78 -6.36 -3.08
C THR A 70 23.87 -6.24 -4.30
N TYR A 71 24.35 -6.70 -5.47
CA TYR A 71 23.58 -6.72 -6.71
C TYR A 71 22.32 -7.57 -6.59
N GLY A 72 22.45 -8.80 -6.06
CA GLY A 72 21.33 -9.70 -5.81
C GLY A 72 20.28 -9.06 -4.90
N LYS A 73 20.70 -8.49 -3.76
CA LYS A 73 19.77 -7.78 -2.86
C LYS A 73 19.04 -6.64 -3.56
N THR A 74 19.75 -5.81 -4.32
CA THR A 74 19.17 -4.63 -4.97
C THR A 74 18.23 -4.98 -6.12
N ILE A 75 18.57 -5.94 -6.99
CA ILE A 75 17.63 -6.36 -8.05
C ILE A 75 16.41 -7.06 -7.44
N CYS A 76 16.60 -7.88 -6.41
CA CYS A 76 15.49 -8.63 -5.82
C CYS A 76 14.50 -7.71 -5.10
N SER A 77 14.89 -6.49 -4.72
CA SER A 77 13.95 -5.48 -4.21
C SER A 77 12.96 -4.98 -5.27
N GLN A 78 13.16 -5.29 -6.56
CA GLN A 78 12.23 -4.95 -7.64
C GLN A 78 11.17 -6.04 -7.88
N VAL A 79 11.42 -7.27 -7.42
CA VAL A 79 10.51 -8.41 -7.60
C VAL A 79 9.13 -8.15 -6.98
N PRO A 80 9.00 -7.55 -5.77
CA PRO A 80 7.69 -7.26 -5.19
C PRO A 80 6.77 -6.42 -6.09
N SER A 81 7.32 -5.51 -6.91
CA SER A 81 6.52 -4.72 -7.86
C SER A 81 5.89 -5.60 -8.94
N ILE A 82 6.65 -6.56 -9.46
CA ILE A 82 6.15 -7.55 -10.42
C ILE A 82 5.11 -8.46 -9.77
N VAL A 83 5.34 -8.87 -8.51
CA VAL A 83 4.41 -9.69 -7.74
C VAL A 83 3.07 -8.98 -7.56
N PHE A 84 3.06 -7.75 -7.07
CA PHE A 84 1.84 -6.97 -6.85
C PHE A 84 1.04 -6.80 -8.14
N LEU A 85 1.70 -6.41 -9.24
CA LEU A 85 1.05 -6.22 -10.54
C LEU A 85 0.52 -7.54 -11.11
N SER A 86 1.26 -8.64 -10.96
CA SER A 86 0.86 -9.96 -11.50
C SER A 86 -0.31 -10.55 -10.72
N GLN A 87 -0.29 -10.45 -9.39
CA GLN A 87 -1.36 -10.93 -8.51
C GLN A 87 -2.66 -10.15 -8.76
N ASN A 88 -2.53 -8.85 -9.02
CA ASN A 88 -3.67 -7.94 -9.21
C ASN A 88 -3.93 -7.61 -10.68
N ARG A 89 -3.47 -8.45 -11.62
CA ARG A 89 -3.63 -8.22 -13.06
C ARG A 89 -5.08 -7.92 -13.45
N LYS A 90 -6.04 -8.66 -12.90
CA LYS A 90 -7.47 -8.47 -13.18
C LYS A 90 -8.00 -7.14 -12.66
N TYR A 91 -7.53 -6.67 -11.50
CA TYR A 91 -7.88 -5.36 -10.96
C TYR A 91 -7.42 -4.23 -11.90
N PHE A 92 -6.23 -4.38 -12.49
CA PHE A 92 -5.70 -3.41 -13.47
C PHE A 92 -6.27 -3.58 -14.90
N GLU A 93 -7.34 -4.37 -15.09
CA GLU A 93 -8.07 -4.38 -16.36
C GLU A 93 -9.02 -3.17 -16.47
N ASP A 94 -9.55 -2.68 -15.34
CA ASP A 94 -10.48 -1.56 -15.22
C ASP A 94 -10.01 -0.45 -14.26
N HIS A 95 -8.84 -0.62 -13.63
CA HIS A 95 -8.18 0.39 -12.79
C HIS A 95 -6.81 0.80 -13.32
N ASP A 96 -6.39 2.02 -13.00
CA ASP A 96 -5.04 2.52 -13.28
C ASP A 96 -4.43 3.22 -12.05
N PHE A 97 -3.30 3.92 -12.21
CA PHE A 97 -2.64 4.63 -11.11
C PHE A 97 -3.03 6.11 -11.03
N GLY A 98 -3.98 6.59 -11.84
CA GLY A 98 -4.44 7.98 -11.86
C GLY A 98 -3.32 9.01 -11.93
N ASP A 99 -3.44 10.05 -11.12
CA ASP A 99 -2.48 11.16 -11.01
C ASP A 99 -1.29 10.90 -10.07
N ILE A 100 -1.02 9.64 -9.72
CA ILE A 100 0.09 9.26 -8.83
C ILE A 100 1.44 9.62 -9.47
N PRO A 101 2.32 10.36 -8.77
CA PRO A 101 3.69 10.60 -9.25
C PRO A 101 4.48 9.30 -9.44
N ALA A 102 5.28 9.24 -10.51
CA ALA A 102 6.07 8.05 -10.88
C ALA A 102 6.89 7.44 -9.72
N LYS A 103 7.40 8.25 -8.79
CA LYS A 103 8.16 7.77 -7.61
C LYS A 103 7.38 6.78 -6.73
N PHE A 104 6.05 6.89 -6.67
CA PHE A 104 5.20 5.96 -5.90
C PHE A 104 4.91 4.69 -6.70
N ILE A 105 4.72 4.81 -8.02
CA ILE A 105 4.56 3.66 -8.93
C ILE A 105 5.84 2.81 -8.94
N MET A 106 7.02 3.44 -8.94
CA MET A 106 8.30 2.74 -8.80
C MET A 106 8.42 1.97 -7.48
N ARG A 107 7.69 2.38 -6.44
CA ARG A 107 7.62 1.74 -5.12
C ARG A 107 6.42 0.81 -4.95
N ILE A 108 5.66 0.51 -6.01
CA ILE A 108 4.37 -0.21 -5.89
C ILE A 108 4.52 -1.61 -5.28
N GLY A 109 5.70 -2.21 -5.37
CA GLY A 109 6.00 -3.48 -4.68
C GLY A 109 5.87 -3.43 -3.16
N GLN A 110 5.88 -2.24 -2.54
CA GLN A 110 5.57 -2.06 -1.13
C GLN A 110 4.11 -2.46 -0.80
N LEU A 111 3.22 -2.45 -1.79
CA LEU A 111 1.83 -2.87 -1.63
C LEU A 111 1.59 -4.38 -1.80
N SER A 112 2.65 -5.17 -2.06
CA SER A 112 2.54 -6.60 -2.36
C SER A 112 2.00 -7.46 -1.21
N ALA A 113 2.06 -6.99 0.03
CA ALA A 113 1.45 -7.62 1.20
C ALA A 113 -0.03 -7.22 1.39
N GLY A 114 -0.62 -6.48 0.44
CA GLY A 114 -2.00 -6.03 0.48
C GLY A 114 -2.99 -7.13 0.13
N GLU A 115 -3.99 -7.33 0.99
CA GLU A 115 -5.19 -8.09 0.65
C GLU A 115 -6.12 -7.22 -0.21
N HIS A 116 -6.59 -7.78 -1.33
CA HIS A 116 -7.58 -7.13 -2.18
C HIS A 116 -8.99 -7.40 -1.64
N LEU A 117 -9.64 -6.36 -1.13
CA LEU A 117 -11.01 -6.36 -0.67
C LEU A 117 -11.94 -5.84 -1.78
N LYS A 118 -12.99 -6.58 -2.11
CA LYS A 118 -13.99 -6.22 -3.12
C LYS A 118 -15.37 -6.05 -2.50
N GLY A 119 -16.11 -5.04 -2.96
CA GLY A 119 -17.43 -4.67 -2.49
C GLY A 119 -17.40 -3.57 -1.42
N ILE A 120 -18.29 -2.58 -1.60
CA ILE A 120 -18.41 -1.42 -0.72
C ILE A 120 -18.59 -1.78 0.77
N SER A 121 -19.30 -2.86 1.08
CA SER A 121 -19.49 -3.32 2.46
C SER A 121 -18.16 -3.67 3.13
N HIS A 122 -17.28 -4.38 2.43
CA HIS A 122 -15.96 -4.75 2.94
C HIS A 122 -15.07 -3.51 3.13
N THR A 123 -15.12 -2.56 2.19
CA THR A 123 -14.43 -1.27 2.34
C THR A 123 -14.86 -0.53 3.60
N LEU A 124 -16.18 -0.38 3.81
CA LEU A 124 -16.70 0.36 4.95
C LEU A 124 -16.39 -0.33 6.28
N GLU A 125 -16.49 -1.66 6.34
CA GLU A 125 -16.07 -2.44 7.51
C GLU A 125 -14.58 -2.25 7.81
N GLN A 126 -13.73 -2.27 6.78
CA GLN A 126 -12.29 -2.08 6.95
C GLN A 126 -11.96 -0.68 7.46
N TRP A 127 -12.56 0.37 6.89
CA TRP A 127 -12.35 1.75 7.38
C TRP A 127 -12.80 1.91 8.84
N LYS A 128 -13.95 1.35 9.21
CA LYS A 128 -14.41 1.33 10.61
C LYS A 128 -13.43 0.61 11.53
N SER A 129 -12.81 -0.48 11.08
CA SER A 129 -11.74 -1.18 11.81
C SER A 129 -10.52 -0.28 12.02
N ILE A 130 -10.02 0.36 10.95
CA ILE A 130 -8.88 1.30 11.01
C ILE A 130 -9.16 2.41 12.03
N TYR A 131 -10.36 2.99 12.02
CA TYR A 131 -10.73 4.02 13.01
C TYR A 131 -10.72 3.48 14.42
N LYS A 132 -11.33 2.31 14.65
CA LYS A 132 -11.40 1.69 15.97
C LYS A 132 -10.01 1.43 16.56
N ASN A 133 -9.05 1.02 15.72
CA ASN A 133 -7.72 0.60 16.14
C ASN A 133 -6.71 1.75 16.31
N ALA A 134 -7.00 2.93 15.77
CA ALA A 134 -6.10 4.09 15.78
C ALA A 134 -5.83 4.63 17.18
N ASN A 135 -4.58 4.77 17.64
CA ASN A 135 -4.24 5.32 18.97
C ASN A 135 -3.52 6.65 18.93
N GLN A 136 -3.07 7.09 17.76
CA GLN A 136 -2.36 8.36 17.62
C GLN A 136 -3.01 9.25 16.57
N TYR A 137 -3.26 8.70 15.38
CA TYR A 137 -3.82 9.46 14.29
C TYR A 137 -4.69 8.61 13.37
N ILE A 138 -5.56 9.29 12.62
CA ILE A 138 -6.26 8.78 11.44
C ILE A 138 -6.00 9.76 10.31
N TYR A 139 -5.54 9.26 9.16
CA TYR A 139 -5.27 10.05 7.97
C TYR A 139 -6.09 9.56 6.78
N GLU A 140 -6.67 10.49 6.02
CA GLU A 140 -7.51 10.17 4.87
C GLU A 140 -7.25 11.05 3.64
N THR A 141 -7.20 10.46 2.45
CA THR A 141 -7.48 11.17 1.19
C THR A 141 -8.79 10.63 0.62
N VAL A 142 -9.80 11.48 0.45
CA VAL A 142 -11.15 11.01 0.08
C VAL A 142 -11.80 11.89 -0.99
N SER A 143 -12.55 11.23 -1.87
CA SER A 143 -13.34 11.77 -2.97
C SER A 143 -14.85 11.60 -2.73
N GLU A 144 -15.23 10.69 -1.83
CA GLU A 144 -16.60 10.45 -1.40
C GLU A 144 -16.61 10.21 0.12
N ILE A 145 -17.68 10.65 0.79
CA ILE A 145 -17.87 10.46 2.23
C ILE A 145 -19.19 9.72 2.49
N PRO A 146 -19.18 8.37 2.53
CA PRO A 146 -20.34 7.60 2.97
C PRO A 146 -20.76 7.98 4.40
N LEU A 147 -22.06 8.23 4.65
CA LEU A 147 -22.54 8.67 5.98
C LEU A 147 -22.18 7.69 7.10
N ASP A 148 -22.24 6.40 6.81
CA ASP A 148 -22.05 5.30 7.75
C ASP A 148 -20.62 5.24 8.34
N LYS A 149 -19.64 5.91 7.74
CA LYS A 149 -18.28 5.99 8.28
C LYS A 149 -18.10 7.12 9.30
N ILE A 150 -18.96 8.15 9.27
CA ILE A 150 -18.77 9.40 10.00
C ILE A 150 -18.82 9.19 11.52
N GLU A 151 -19.88 8.55 12.03
CA GLU A 151 -20.04 8.40 13.48
C GLU A 151 -18.92 7.55 14.12
N PRO A 152 -18.54 6.37 13.58
CA PRO A 152 -17.41 5.60 14.09
C PRO A 152 -16.10 6.41 14.14
N LEU A 153 -15.81 7.18 13.10
CA LEU A 153 -14.65 8.07 13.03
C LEU A 153 -14.70 9.13 14.13
N VAL A 154 -15.78 9.90 14.20
CA VAL A 154 -15.91 11.01 15.15
C VAL A 154 -15.86 10.52 16.60
N ARG A 155 -16.48 9.37 16.91
CA ARG A 155 -16.37 8.73 18.22
C ARG A 155 -14.93 8.39 18.59
N ARG A 156 -14.08 8.06 17.62
CA ARG A 156 -12.66 7.83 17.88
C ARG A 156 -11.91 9.14 18.12
N VAL A 157 -12.13 10.16 17.28
CA VAL A 157 -11.50 11.48 17.42
C VAL A 157 -11.81 12.12 18.77
N LYS A 158 -13.05 12.00 19.25
CA LYS A 158 -13.47 12.43 20.61
C LYS A 158 -12.66 11.79 21.75
N LYS A 159 -11.88 10.74 21.50
CA LYS A 159 -10.94 10.14 22.47
C LYS A 159 -9.52 10.73 22.39
N GLY A 160 -9.33 11.85 21.70
CA GLY A 160 -8.05 12.55 21.56
C GLY A 160 -7.17 12.02 20.42
N ILE A 161 -7.77 11.41 19.39
CA ILE A 161 -7.02 10.93 18.21
C ILE A 161 -7.00 12.02 17.15
N ASN A 162 -5.81 12.36 16.64
CA ASN A 162 -5.67 13.39 15.60
C ASN A 162 -6.24 12.87 14.27
N TYR A 163 -7.11 13.63 13.64
CA TYR A 163 -7.72 13.28 12.36
C TYR A 163 -7.39 14.30 11.29
N HIS A 164 -6.57 13.91 10.31
CA HIS A 164 -6.22 14.78 9.19
C HIS A 164 -6.74 14.22 7.89
N TYR A 165 -7.43 15.04 7.10
CA TYR A 165 -7.93 14.58 5.81
C TYR A 165 -7.80 15.58 4.68
N VAL A 166 -7.53 15.07 3.48
CA VAL A 166 -7.58 15.79 2.21
C VAL A 166 -8.86 15.39 1.49
N LEU A 167 -9.71 16.37 1.19
CA LEU A 167 -10.97 16.15 0.48
C LEU A 167 -10.89 16.70 -0.95
N SER A 168 -11.48 15.99 -1.90
CA SER A 168 -11.69 16.53 -3.26
C SER A 168 -12.64 17.74 -3.23
N GLU A 169 -12.33 18.81 -3.96
CA GLU A 169 -13.28 19.91 -4.18
C GLU A 169 -14.56 19.44 -4.90
N SER A 170 -14.45 18.36 -5.67
CA SER A 170 -15.56 17.72 -6.38
C SER A 170 -16.16 16.54 -5.62
N ALA A 171 -15.94 16.45 -4.30
CA ALA A 171 -16.33 15.28 -3.54
C ALA A 171 -17.85 15.04 -3.58
N VAL A 172 -18.25 13.77 -3.65
CA VAL A 172 -19.64 13.36 -3.51
C VAL A 172 -20.00 13.39 -2.03
N ILE A 173 -20.91 14.29 -1.67
CA ILE A 173 -21.32 14.54 -0.30
C ILE A 173 -22.79 14.14 -0.13
N PRO A 174 -23.11 13.15 0.71
CA PRO A 174 -24.49 12.71 0.90
C PRO A 174 -25.31 13.71 1.71
N LYS A 175 -26.60 13.80 1.37
CA LYS A 175 -27.59 14.56 2.14
C LYS A 175 -27.59 14.13 3.61
N GLY A 176 -27.63 15.11 4.51
CA GLY A 176 -27.69 14.85 5.95
C GLY A 176 -26.33 14.75 6.63
N ARG A 177 -25.22 14.81 5.87
CA ARG A 177 -23.88 14.92 6.45
C ARG A 177 -23.78 16.13 7.38
N LYS A 178 -24.25 17.30 6.96
CA LYS A 178 -24.20 18.54 7.73
C LYS A 178 -24.96 18.43 9.05
N SER A 179 -26.16 17.85 9.04
CA SER A 179 -26.93 17.63 10.27
C SER A 179 -26.22 16.66 11.20
N LEU A 180 -25.65 15.57 10.67
CA LEU A 180 -24.93 14.57 11.46
C LEU A 180 -23.65 15.15 12.08
N LEU A 181 -22.85 15.90 11.31
CA LEU A 181 -21.65 16.57 11.83
C LEU A 181 -21.99 17.59 12.93
N LYS A 182 -23.10 18.30 12.78
CA LYS A 182 -23.59 19.22 13.83
C LYS A 182 -24.01 18.47 15.10
N GLU A 183 -24.75 17.37 14.97
CA GLU A 183 -25.16 16.52 16.10
C GLU A 183 -23.95 15.94 16.83
N LEU A 184 -22.92 15.56 16.09
CA LEU A 184 -21.69 14.99 16.64
C LEU A 184 -20.70 16.06 17.15
N GLU A 185 -21.05 17.34 17.10
CA GLU A 185 -20.20 18.47 17.54
C GLU A 185 -18.84 18.52 16.82
N PHE A 186 -18.83 18.19 15.52
CA PHE A 186 -17.60 18.06 14.74
C PHE A 186 -16.80 19.37 14.66
N ASP A 187 -17.48 20.52 14.62
CA ASP A 187 -16.83 21.83 14.56
C ASP A 187 -15.96 22.09 15.81
N GLY A 188 -16.39 21.64 16.99
CA GLY A 188 -15.58 21.74 18.22
C GLY A 188 -14.29 20.94 18.13
N LEU A 189 -14.29 19.79 17.45
CA LEU A 189 -13.08 18.99 17.25
C LEU A 189 -12.07 19.68 16.31
N ILE A 190 -12.54 20.55 15.42
CA ILE A 190 -11.67 21.39 14.59
C ILE A 190 -11.08 22.53 15.45
N GLU A 191 -11.92 23.18 16.27
CA GLU A 191 -11.48 24.25 17.17
C GLU A 191 -10.45 23.77 18.20
N ASP A 192 -10.61 22.55 18.70
CA ASP A 192 -9.69 21.87 19.62
C ASP A 192 -8.37 21.41 18.94
N GLY A 193 -8.27 21.54 17.61
CA GLY A 193 -7.11 21.09 16.83
C GLY A 193 -7.00 19.57 16.66
N LEU A 194 -8.01 18.81 17.05
CA LEU A 194 -8.06 17.35 16.84
C LEU A 194 -8.38 16.99 15.40
N VAL A 195 -9.01 17.89 14.65
CA VAL A 195 -9.32 17.71 13.23
C VAL A 195 -8.65 18.79 12.40
N GLU A 196 -7.77 18.38 11.49
CA GLU A 196 -7.23 19.24 10.45
C GLU A 196 -7.72 18.80 9.08
N ARG A 197 -7.98 19.75 8.20
CA ARG A 197 -8.59 19.49 6.90
C ARG A 197 -8.00 20.34 5.81
N LYS A 198 -7.78 19.71 4.66
CA LYS A 198 -7.30 20.34 3.42
C LYS A 198 -8.15 19.93 2.24
N MET A 199 -7.99 20.65 1.14
CA MET A 199 -8.66 20.33 -0.12
C MET A 199 -7.70 20.27 -1.29
N LYS A 200 -8.00 19.40 -2.25
CA LYS A 200 -7.35 19.33 -3.56
C LYS A 200 -8.43 19.37 -4.63
N LYS A 201 -8.10 19.91 -5.82
CA LYS A 201 -9.05 19.98 -6.95
C LYS A 201 -9.69 18.62 -7.27
N THR A 202 -8.87 17.56 -7.27
CA THR A 202 -9.29 16.17 -7.49
C THR A 202 -8.51 15.24 -6.57
N VAL A 203 -9.20 14.21 -6.07
CA VAL A 203 -8.60 13.06 -5.37
C VAL A 203 -9.08 11.82 -6.10
N GLN A 204 -8.14 11.09 -6.71
CA GLN A 204 -8.43 9.85 -7.45
C GLN A 204 -8.06 8.61 -6.63
N VAL A 205 -7.00 8.71 -5.84
CA VAL A 205 -6.51 7.63 -4.98
C VAL A 205 -6.95 7.90 -3.57
N VAL A 206 -7.66 6.93 -3.02
CA VAL A 206 -8.19 7.00 -1.67
C VAL A 206 -7.27 6.23 -0.75
N VAL A 207 -6.75 6.90 0.27
CA VAL A 207 -5.98 6.26 1.33
C VAL A 207 -6.68 6.51 2.64
N VAL A 208 -6.82 5.47 3.46
CA VAL A 208 -7.29 5.55 4.85
C VAL A 208 -6.31 4.76 5.71
N LEU A 209 -5.68 5.42 6.69
CA LEU A 209 -4.68 4.79 7.54
C LEU A 209 -4.70 5.32 8.99
N ASN A 210 -4.15 4.52 9.90
CA ASN A 210 -3.79 4.94 11.27
C ASN A 210 -2.29 4.69 11.51
N GLU A 211 -1.80 4.60 12.75
CA GLU A 211 -0.38 4.35 13.04
C GLU A 211 0.11 2.90 12.85
N ARG A 212 -0.79 1.96 12.50
CA ARG A 212 -0.53 0.52 12.47
C ARG A 212 -0.90 -0.15 11.16
N GLU A 213 -1.93 0.34 10.49
CA GLU A 213 -2.55 -0.31 9.33
C GLU A 213 -3.01 0.75 8.32
N ALA A 214 -3.10 0.35 7.06
CA ALA A 214 -3.46 1.24 5.97
C ALA A 214 -4.29 0.51 4.91
N SER A 215 -5.07 1.30 4.18
CA SER A 215 -5.74 0.89 2.97
C SER A 215 -5.50 1.90 1.84
N VAL A 216 -5.48 1.42 0.60
CA VAL A 216 -5.43 2.24 -0.61
C VAL A 216 -6.36 1.70 -1.68
N ALA A 217 -7.13 2.59 -2.31
CA ALA A 217 -7.91 2.31 -3.50
C ALA A 217 -7.41 3.19 -4.65
N PHE A 218 -7.24 2.60 -5.82
CA PHE A 218 -6.87 3.31 -7.05
C PHE A 218 -8.11 3.67 -7.86
N PRO A 219 -8.04 4.68 -8.74
CA PRO A 219 -9.17 5.03 -9.59
C PRO A 219 -9.42 3.98 -10.67
N ASN A 220 -10.63 4.02 -11.23
CA ASN A 220 -10.93 3.34 -12.47
C ASN A 220 -10.25 4.03 -13.67
N ILE A 221 -10.28 3.39 -14.85
CA ILE A 221 -9.71 3.93 -16.10
C ILE A 221 -10.33 5.26 -16.57
N ASP A 222 -11.51 5.63 -16.06
CA ASP A 222 -12.14 6.93 -16.32
C ASP A 222 -11.59 8.04 -15.40
N GLY A 223 -10.67 7.69 -14.50
CA GLY A 223 -10.06 8.59 -13.54
C GLY A 223 -10.98 8.94 -12.37
N GLU A 224 -12.05 8.18 -12.16
CA GLU A 224 -12.94 8.30 -11.02
C GLU A 224 -12.43 7.42 -9.88
N SER A 225 -12.51 7.95 -8.66
CA SER A 225 -12.16 7.18 -7.47
C SER A 225 -13.14 6.03 -7.28
N ASP A 226 -12.62 4.81 -7.13
CA ASP A 226 -13.43 3.64 -6.80
C ASP A 226 -13.21 3.25 -5.33
N ILE A 227 -14.26 3.34 -4.51
CA ILE A 227 -14.22 2.88 -3.10
C ILE A 227 -14.85 1.50 -2.91
N THR A 228 -15.30 0.87 -3.99
CA THR A 228 -15.87 -0.47 -3.96
C THR A 228 -14.79 -1.54 -3.91
N GLU A 229 -13.56 -1.24 -4.33
CA GLU A 229 -12.42 -2.15 -4.27
C GLU A 229 -11.20 -1.45 -3.68
N LEU A 230 -10.49 -2.09 -2.74
CA LEU A 230 -9.28 -1.53 -2.13
C LEU A 230 -8.26 -2.60 -1.74
N PHE A 231 -7.03 -2.18 -1.50
CA PHE A 231 -5.98 -2.99 -0.88
C PHE A 231 -5.82 -2.60 0.58
N TYR A 232 -5.69 -3.59 1.46
CA TYR A 232 -5.49 -3.39 2.89
C TYR A 232 -4.29 -4.19 3.40
N SER A 233 -3.51 -3.62 4.32
CA SER A 233 -2.45 -4.35 5.04
C SER A 233 -2.07 -3.64 6.34
N ASP A 234 -1.51 -4.43 7.27
CA ASP A 234 -0.74 -3.95 8.43
C ASP A 234 0.78 -4.13 8.25
N ASP A 235 1.23 -4.50 7.04
CA ASP A 235 2.64 -4.59 6.71
C ASP A 235 3.31 -3.20 6.77
N PRO A 236 4.49 -3.07 7.43
CA PRO A 236 5.17 -1.78 7.56
C PRO A 236 5.53 -1.10 6.23
N MET A 237 5.87 -1.85 5.18
CA MET A 237 6.23 -1.27 3.89
C MET A 237 4.99 -0.76 3.16
N PHE A 238 3.89 -1.51 3.24
CA PHE A 238 2.59 -1.09 2.73
C PHE A 238 2.15 0.22 3.41
N HIS A 239 2.21 0.23 4.74
CA HIS A 239 1.88 1.39 5.55
C HIS A 239 2.72 2.61 5.19
N GLU A 240 4.05 2.44 5.08
CA GLU A 240 4.98 3.50 4.71
C GLU A 240 4.63 4.11 3.33
N TRP A 241 4.28 3.28 2.34
CA TRP A 241 3.84 3.75 1.03
C TRP A 241 2.60 4.64 1.15
N CYS A 242 1.57 4.18 1.88
CA CYS A 242 0.32 4.91 2.09
C CYS A 242 0.55 6.23 2.85
N LEU A 243 1.38 6.21 3.89
CA LEU A 243 1.69 7.39 4.69
C LEU A 243 2.47 8.43 3.89
N ASP A 244 3.46 8.01 3.10
CA ASP A 244 4.22 8.90 2.22
C ASP A 244 3.32 9.51 1.14
N TYR A 245 2.40 8.73 0.58
CA TYR A 245 1.42 9.22 -0.39
C TYR A 245 0.47 10.24 0.24
N PHE A 246 -0.10 9.93 1.42
CA PHE A 246 -0.92 10.87 2.16
C PHE A 246 -0.18 12.17 2.44
N ARG A 247 1.08 12.10 2.93
CA ARG A 247 1.90 13.30 3.20
C ARG A 247 2.15 14.11 1.94
N TYR A 248 2.46 13.46 0.83
CA TYR A 248 2.60 14.13 -0.46
C TYR A 248 1.33 14.91 -0.84
N CYS A 249 0.16 14.27 -0.72
CA CYS A 249 -1.13 14.94 -0.94
C CYS A 249 -1.34 16.08 0.06
N TRP A 250 -1.10 15.85 1.35
CA TRP A 250 -1.32 16.81 2.43
C TRP A 250 -0.50 18.09 2.24
N TYR A 251 0.79 17.98 1.98
CA TYR A 251 1.66 19.14 1.78
C TYR A 251 1.46 19.82 0.42
N GLY A 252 0.94 19.08 -0.57
CA GLY A 252 0.54 19.62 -1.87
C GLY A 252 -0.90 20.14 -1.96
N SER A 253 -1.66 20.14 -0.85
CA SER A 253 -3.06 20.56 -0.82
C SER A 253 -3.26 21.96 -0.26
N ASP A 254 -4.35 22.59 -0.69
CA ASP A 254 -4.77 23.92 -0.30
C ASP A 254 -5.60 23.92 1.00
N VAL A 255 -5.83 25.12 1.53
CA VAL A 255 -6.72 25.36 2.67
C VAL A 255 -8.14 24.87 2.33
N PHE A 256 -8.76 24.17 3.27
CA PHE A 256 -10.13 23.69 3.13
C PHE A 256 -11.13 24.84 2.95
N ARG A 257 -12.08 24.69 2.02
CA ARG A 257 -13.12 25.69 1.72
C ARG A 257 -14.51 25.10 1.86
N GLU A 258 -15.22 25.45 2.93
CA GLU A 258 -16.58 24.97 3.18
C GLU A 258 -17.55 25.27 2.02
N SER A 259 -17.36 26.40 1.32
CA SER A 259 -18.18 26.80 0.16
C SER A 259 -18.11 25.85 -1.04
N LYS A 260 -17.14 24.93 -1.07
CA LYS A 260 -17.02 23.91 -2.12
C LYS A 260 -17.83 22.65 -1.82
N ILE A 261 -18.26 22.47 -0.58
CA ILE A 261 -19.11 21.35 -0.17
C ILE A 261 -20.54 21.59 -0.67
N LYS A 262 -21.07 20.65 -1.45
CA LYS A 262 -22.47 20.65 -1.92
C LYS A 262 -23.11 19.30 -1.60
N GLU A 263 -24.16 19.33 -0.79
CA GLU A 263 -25.08 18.21 -0.54
C GLU A 263 -26.16 18.09 -1.61
#